data_AF-A0A2R7L3Q7-F1
#
_entry.id   AF-A0A2R7L3Q7-F1
#
_cell.length_a   1.000
_cell.length_b   1.000
_cell.length_c   1.000
_cell.angle_alpha   90.00
_cell.angle_beta   90.00
_cell.angle_gamma   90.00
#
_symmetry.space_group_name_H-M   'P 1'
#
loop_
_entity.id
_entity.type
_entity.pdbx_description
1 polymer ?
#
loop_
_entity_poly.entity_id
_entity_poly.type
_entity_poly.pdbx_seq_one_letter_code
_entity_poly.pdbx_strand_id
1 'polypeptide(L)' 'PSGSIPYEVYTDLAWGGSIGTPIFDEKFKVGTPERLRVENRYAAEQTGNPIGYNNGQLQNVVGKPCS' A
#
# COMPACT_ATOMS: atom_id res chain seq x y z
N PRO A 1 -9.40 9.83 18.58
CA PRO A 1 -8.62 9.06 17.60
C PRO A 1 -7.29 8.59 18.22
N SER A 2 -7.14 7.29 18.46
CA SER A 2 -5.86 6.71 18.86
C SER A 2 -4.86 7.00 17.73
N GLY A 3 -3.77 7.73 18.01
CA GLY A 3 -2.73 8.06 17.03
C GLY A 3 -1.93 6.84 16.51
N SER A 4 -2.52 5.66 16.57
CA SER A 4 -1.96 4.38 16.12
C SER A 4 -2.22 4.18 14.64
N ILE A 5 -1.18 3.80 13.90
CA ILE A 5 -1.28 3.37 12.51
C ILE A 5 -2.17 2.11 12.42
N PRO A 6 -3.16 2.06 11.51
CA PRO A 6 -4.00 0.87 11.33
C PRO A 6 -3.18 -0.37 10.95
N TYR A 7 -3.54 -1.53 11.49
CA TYR A 7 -2.87 -2.81 11.19
C TYR A 7 -2.82 -3.16 9.69
N GLU A 8 -3.87 -2.75 8.97
CA GLU A 8 -3.99 -2.93 7.52
C GLU A 8 -2.80 -2.33 6.76
N VAL A 9 -2.25 -1.21 7.22
CA VAL A 9 -1.09 -0.56 6.60
C VAL A 9 0.12 -1.50 6.56
N TYR A 10 0.46 -2.14 7.68
CA TYR A 10 1.61 -3.06 7.73
C TYR A 10 1.35 -4.33 6.93
N THR A 11 0.10 -4.78 6.90
CA THR A 11 -0.31 -5.94 6.10
C THR A 11 -0.13 -5.65 4.61
N ASP A 12 -0.54 -4.47 4.13
CA ASP A 12 -0.31 -4.04 2.75
C ASP A 12 1.17 -3.93 2.41
N LEU A 13 2.00 -3.42 3.32
CA LEU A 13 3.43 -3.31 3.07
C LEU A 13 4.09 -4.68 2.91
N ALA A 14 3.68 -5.64 3.74
CA ALA A 14 4.13 -7.03 3.60
C ALA A 14 3.69 -7.63 2.26
N TRP A 15 2.44 -7.41 1.86
CA TRP A 15 1.93 -7.87 0.56
C TRP A 15 2.57 -7.15 -0.63
N GLY A 16 2.88 -5.86 -0.49
CA GLY A 16 3.54 -5.04 -1.50
C GLY A 16 4.91 -5.60 -1.90
N GLY A 17 5.67 -6.12 -0.93
CA GLY A 17 6.93 -6.84 -1.20
C GLY A 17 6.77 -8.15 -1.97
N SER A 18 5.54 -8.65 -2.11
CA SER A 18 5.20 -9.88 -2.84
C SER A 18 4.53 -9.61 -4.20
N ILE A 19 4.42 -8.34 -4.64
CA ILE A 19 3.86 -7.99 -5.95
C ILE A 19 4.59 -8.75 -7.06
N GLY A 20 3.82 -9.34 -7.98
CA GLY A 20 4.34 -10.14 -9.10
C GLY A 20 4.58 -11.62 -8.76
N THR A 21 4.28 -12.05 -7.54
CA THR A 21 4.26 -13.48 -7.18
C THR A 21 2.88 -14.10 -7.45
N PRO A 22 2.81 -15.41 -7.76
CA PRO A 22 1.52 -16.09 -7.98
C PRO A 22 0.53 -15.95 -6.83
N ILE A 23 1.02 -16.00 -5.58
CA ILE A 23 0.17 -15.88 -4.39
C ILE A 23 -0.44 -14.47 -4.26
N PHE A 24 0.32 -13.44 -4.63
CA PHE A 24 -0.19 -12.08 -4.66
C PHE A 24 -1.28 -11.93 -5.73
N ASP A 25 -1.03 -12.41 -6.94
CA ASP A 25 -1.97 -12.29 -8.05
C ASP A 25 -3.27 -13.09 -7.84
N GLU A 26 -3.19 -14.24 -7.17
CA GLU A 26 -4.36 -15.02 -6.77
C GLU A 26 -5.19 -14.28 -5.70
N LYS A 27 -4.51 -13.68 -4.71
CA LYS A 27 -5.14 -13.00 -3.58
C LYS A 27 -5.74 -11.64 -3.97
N PHE A 28 -5.02 -10.86 -4.77
CA PHE A 28 -5.36 -9.50 -5.19
C PHE A 28 -5.48 -9.46 -6.71
N LYS A 29 -6.69 -9.74 -7.21
CA LYS A 29 -6.94 -9.78 -8.65
C LYS A 29 -6.76 -8.40 -9.29
N VAL A 30 -6.31 -8.38 -10.53
CA VAL A 30 -6.14 -7.14 -11.30
C VAL A 30 -7.47 -6.38 -11.38
N GLY A 31 -7.40 -5.06 -11.16
CA GLY A 31 -8.56 -4.16 -11.24
C GLY A 31 -9.42 -4.11 -9.98
N THR A 32 -9.09 -4.83 -8.91
CA THR A 32 -9.82 -4.69 -7.64
C THR A 32 -9.32 -3.49 -6.81
N PRO A 33 -10.18 -2.85 -6.01
CA PRO A 33 -9.78 -1.77 -5.11
C PRO A 33 -8.75 -2.22 -4.07
N GLU A 34 -8.74 -3.49 -3.66
CA GLU A 34 -7.78 -4.00 -2.68
C GLU A 34 -6.38 -4.10 -3.28
N ARG A 35 -6.27 -4.56 -4.54
CA ARG A 35 -4.98 -4.61 -5.24
C ARG A 35 -4.41 -3.21 -5.38
N LEU A 36 -5.24 -2.28 -5.88
CA LEU A 36 -4.85 -0.89 -6.08
C LEU A 36 -4.42 -0.21 -4.78
N ARG A 37 -5.09 -0.52 -3.66
CA ARG A 37 -4.74 -0.02 -2.32
C ARG A 37 -3.36 -0.49 -1.88
N VAL A 38 -3.06 -1.80 -2.03
CA VAL A 38 -1.76 -2.38 -1.68
C VAL A 38 -0.64 -1.82 -2.57
N GLU A 39 -0.86 -1.77 -3.88
CA GLU A 39 0.12 -1.22 -4.83
C GLU A 39 0.42 0.26 -4.54
N ASN A 40 -0.61 1.08 -4.34
CA ASN A 40 -0.44 2.50 -4.00
C ASN A 40 0.26 2.70 -2.65
N ARG A 41 -0.07 1.87 -1.65
CA ARG A 41 0.55 1.92 -0.31
C ARG A 41 2.03 1.63 -0.40
N TYR A 42 2.39 0.56 -1.11
CA TYR A 42 3.77 0.17 -1.31
C TYR A 42 4.56 1.23 -2.08
N ALA A 43 4.00 1.76 -3.17
CA ALA A 43 4.61 2.83 -3.95
C ALA A 43 4.79 4.14 -3.16
N ALA A 44 3.83 4.48 -2.29
CA ALA A 44 3.93 5.66 -1.45
C ALA A 44 5.14 5.57 -0.49
N GLU A 45 5.33 4.43 0.17
CA GLU A 45 6.49 4.22 1.04
C GLU A 45 7.82 4.22 0.27
N GLN A 46 7.86 3.58 -0.91
CA GLN A 46 9.09 3.53 -1.72
C GLN A 46 9.54 4.91 -2.20
N THR A 47 8.58 5.76 -2.57
CA THR A 47 8.88 7.08 -3.17
C THR A 47 8.93 8.20 -2.13
N GLY A 48 8.46 7.98 -0.92
CA GLY A 48 8.29 9.03 0.08
C GLY A 48 7.24 10.08 -0.31
N ASN A 49 6.33 9.77 -1.23
CA ASN A 49 5.29 10.69 -1.70
C ASN A 49 3.90 10.05 -1.62
N PRO A 50 2.82 10.83 -1.39
CA PRO A 50 1.46 10.31 -1.46
C PRO A 50 1.09 9.82 -2.87
N ILE A 51 0.39 8.69 -2.97
CA ILE A 51 -0.05 8.07 -4.23
C ILE A 51 -1.58 7.85 -4.21
N GLY A 52 -2.26 7.96 -5.36
CA GLY A 52 -3.69 7.60 -5.49
C GLY A 52 -4.70 8.73 -5.24
N TYR A 53 -4.32 9.99 -5.45
CA TYR A 53 -5.20 11.14 -5.20
C TYR A 53 -6.45 11.16 -6.12
N ASN A 54 -6.29 10.77 -7.40
CA ASN A 54 -7.33 10.93 -8.43
C ASN A 54 -8.35 9.77 -8.50
N ASN A 55 -8.12 8.68 -7.76
CA ASN A 55 -8.95 7.47 -7.83
C ASN A 55 -9.61 7.13 -6.47
N GLY A 56 -9.60 8.06 -5.51
CA GLY A 56 -10.18 7.86 -4.18
C GLY A 56 -9.41 6.88 -3.29
N GLN A 57 -8.21 6.45 -3.71
CA GLN A 57 -7.35 5.51 -2.98
C GLN A 57 -6.05 6.15 -2.53
N LEU A 58 -6.14 7.38 -2.03
CA LEU A 58 -4.99 8.11 -1.51
C LEU A 58 -4.30 7.33 -0.39
N GLN A 59 -3.02 7.02 -0.57
CA GLN A 59 -2.14 6.46 0.43
C GLN A 59 -1.06 7.48 0.76
N ASN A 60 -1.06 7.95 2.01
CA ASN A 60 0.01 8.79 2.55
C ASN A 60 1.13 7.92 3.10
N VAL A 61 2.36 8.42 3.00
CA VAL A 61 3.55 7.80 3.59
C VAL A 61 3.40 7.69 5.11
N VAL A 62 3.76 6.53 5.66
CA VAL A 62 3.72 6.19 7.08
C VAL A 62 5.13 6.01 7.63
N GLY A 63 6.03 5.44 6.84
CA GLY A 63 7.45 5.36 7.15
C GLY A 63 8.08 6.72 7.33
N LYS A 64 9.14 6.77 8.12
CA LYS A 64 10.00 7.95 8.23
C LYS A 64 11.21 7.76 7.31
N PRO A 65 11.66 8.79 6.59
CA PRO A 65 12.90 8.70 5.85
C PRO A 65 14.05 8.35 6.80
N CYS A 66 14.95 7.47 6.35
CA CYS A 66 16.19 7.18 7.07
C CYS A 66 17.06 8.44 7.08
N SER A 67 17.58 8.81 8.26
CA SER A 67 18.52 9.91 8.48
C SER A 67 19.97 9.47 8.28
#